data_AF-A0A7C1LYH8-F1
#
_entry.id   AF-A0A7C1LYH8-F1
#
_cell.length_a   1.000
_cell.length_b   1.000
_cell.length_c   1.000
_cell.angle_alpha   90.00
_cell.angle_beta   90.00
_cell.angle_gamma   90.00
#
_symmetry.space_group_name_H-M   'P 1'
#
loop_
_entity.id
_entity.type
_entity.pdbx_description
1 polymer ?
#
loop_
_entity_poly.entity_id
_entity_poly.type
_entity_poly.pdbx_seq_one_letter_code
_entity_poly.pdbx_strand_id
1 'polypeptide(L)'
;MKSLLKLFSSVKLAIVLLIIITSTSLIGTLIPQQRSPSEYAAQFGQLANLLNRFQITDLYHSLWFLALLFLFALNILICTLTRFPAKFRKAFQPKLIKDKKNILVLKIKDSLGKNWGLAKTKEELKRELSSRHYRLKEEVEEN
;
A
#
# COMPACT_ATOMS: atom_id res chain seq x y z
N MET A 1 -18.51 6.48 14.58
CA MET A 1 -17.92 6.57 13.22
C MET A 1 -16.41 6.31 13.13
N LYS A 2 -15.55 6.71 14.08
CA LYS A 2 -14.08 6.50 14.00
C LYS A 2 -13.64 5.02 13.98
N SER A 3 -14.43 4.10 14.54
CA SER A 3 -14.07 2.67 14.63
C SER A 3 -14.21 1.93 13.30
N LEU A 4 -15.26 2.20 12.53
CA LEU A 4 -15.46 1.59 11.20
C LEU A 4 -14.34 2.01 10.23
N LEU A 5 -13.96 3.29 10.24
CA LEU A 5 -12.83 3.78 9.45
C LEU A 5 -11.49 3.11 9.82
N LYS A 6 -11.29 2.73 11.10
CA LYS A 6 -10.12 1.96 11.53
C LYS A 6 -10.15 0.51 11.02
N LEU A 7 -11.31 -0.13 11.05
CA LEU A 7 -11.48 -1.50 10.51
C LEU A 7 -11.23 -1.54 9.00
N PHE A 8 -11.77 -0.58 8.25
CA PHE A 8 -11.55 -0.45 6.80
C PHE A 8 -10.16 0.08 6.42
N SER A 9 -9.40 0.64 7.37
CA SER A 9 -7.99 1.01 7.17
C SER A 9 -7.02 -0.17 7.41
N SER A 10 -7.54 -1.36 7.69
CA SER A 10 -6.74 -2.55 7.94
C SER A 10 -6.30 -3.25 6.66
N VAL A 11 -4.98 -3.30 6.43
CA VAL A 11 -4.35 -4.08 5.35
C VAL A 11 -4.65 -5.58 5.49
N LYS A 12 -4.78 -6.09 6.72
CA LYS A 12 -5.11 -7.51 6.95
C LYS A 12 -6.48 -7.86 6.37
N LEU A 13 -7.45 -6.96 6.52
CA LEU A 13 -8.79 -7.15 5.96
C LEU A 13 -8.76 -7.14 4.43
N ALA A 14 -7.94 -6.26 3.83
CA ALA A 14 -7.70 -6.23 2.39
C ALA A 14 -7.19 -7.58 1.86
N ILE A 15 -6.18 -8.16 2.53
CA ILE A 15 -5.56 -9.43 2.13
C ILE A 15 -6.59 -10.57 2.22
N VAL A 16 -7.36 -10.64 3.29
CA VAL A 16 -8.40 -11.68 3.46
C VAL A 16 -9.46 -11.56 2.36
N LEU A 17 -9.97 -10.35 2.09
CA LEU A 17 -10.93 -10.11 1.02
C LEU A 17 -10.37 -10.49 -0.35
N LEU A 18 -9.12 -10.11 -0.63
CA LEU A 18 -8.44 -10.45 -1.87
C LEU A 18 -8.37 -11.98 -2.07
N ILE A 19 -7.96 -12.73 -1.05
CA ILE A 19 -7.90 -14.20 -1.11
C ILE A 19 -9.28 -14.80 -1.42
N ILE A 20 -10.34 -14.30 -0.77
CA ILE A 20 -11.71 -14.79 -0.99
C ILE A 20 -12.16 -14.49 -2.43
N ILE A 21 -11.97 -13.25 -2.90
CA ILE A 21 -12.33 -12.83 -4.26
C ILE A 21 -11.57 -13.66 -5.28
N THR A 22 -10.24 -13.77 -5.15
CA THR A 22 -9.40 -14.52 -6.08
C THR A 22 -9.77 -16.00 -6.13
N SER A 23 -9.99 -16.65 -4.98
CA SER A 23 -10.43 -18.05 -4.93
C SER A 23 -11.78 -18.24 -5.60
N THR A 24 -12.70 -17.31 -5.38
CA THR A 24 -14.04 -17.33 -5.98
C THR A 24 -13.99 -17.11 -7.50
N SER A 25 -13.19 -16.14 -7.96
CA SER A 25 -12.99 -15.87 -9.39
C SER A 25 -12.32 -17.05 -10.11
N LEU A 26 -11.41 -17.76 -9.44
CA LEU A 26 -10.83 -18.98 -9.99
C LEU A 26 -11.91 -20.04 -10.25
N ILE A 27 -12.80 -20.27 -9.27
CA ILE A 27 -13.93 -21.21 -9.41
C ILE A 27 -14.85 -20.77 -10.55
N GLY A 28 -15.21 -19.49 -10.61
CA GLY A 28 -16.07 -18.95 -11.69
C GLY A 28 -15.42 -18.94 -13.07
N THR A 29 -14.09 -18.99 -13.16
CA THR A 29 -13.37 -19.12 -14.43
C THR A 29 -13.35 -20.57 -14.92
N LEU A 30 -13.31 -21.54 -14.00
CA LEU A 30 -13.35 -22.96 -14.34
C LEU A 30 -14.74 -23.43 -14.78
N ILE A 31 -15.80 -22.79 -14.29
CA ILE A 31 -17.19 -23.13 -14.62
C ILE A 31 -17.64 -22.26 -15.81
N PRO A 32 -18.11 -22.84 -16.93
CA PRO A 32 -18.67 -22.08 -18.03
C PRO A 32 -19.77 -21.13 -17.53
N GLN A 33 -19.73 -19.86 -17.91
CA GLN A 33 -20.69 -18.85 -17.44
C GLN A 33 -21.87 -18.71 -18.41
N GLN A 34 -23.05 -18.35 -17.87
CA GLN A 34 -24.26 -18.00 -18.62
C GLN A 34 -24.70 -19.04 -19.67
N ARG A 35 -24.56 -20.34 -19.37
CA ARG A 35 -25.07 -21.43 -20.23
C ARG A 35 -26.53 -21.76 -19.95
N SER A 36 -27.14 -22.51 -20.85
CA SER A 36 -28.51 -22.98 -20.62
C SER A 36 -28.56 -23.99 -19.45
N PRO A 37 -29.66 -24.04 -18.67
CA PRO A 37 -29.81 -25.02 -17.60
C PRO A 37 -29.67 -26.47 -18.07
N SER A 38 -30.05 -26.77 -19.32
CA SER A 38 -29.88 -28.10 -19.94
C SER A 38 -28.42 -28.46 -20.16
N GLU A 39 -27.59 -27.52 -20.61
CA GLU A 39 -26.14 -27.75 -20.76
C GLU A 39 -25.47 -27.99 -19.40
N TYR A 40 -25.86 -27.24 -18.37
CA TYR A 40 -25.34 -27.47 -17.02
C TYR A 40 -25.78 -28.81 -16.43
N ALA A 41 -27.04 -29.20 -16.63
CA ALA A 41 -27.53 -30.52 -16.20
C ALA A 41 -26.78 -31.66 -16.90
N ALA A 42 -26.43 -31.49 -18.19
CA ALA A 42 -25.64 -32.46 -18.94
C ALA A 42 -24.17 -32.55 -18.45
N GLN A 43 -23.54 -31.43 -18.10
CA GLN A 43 -22.15 -31.39 -17.63
C GLN A 43 -21.96 -31.77 -16.16
N PHE A 44 -22.85 -31.28 -15.28
CA PHE A 44 -22.67 -31.33 -13.82
C PHE A 44 -23.76 -32.16 -13.10
N GLY A 45 -24.79 -32.62 -13.82
CA GLY A 45 -25.86 -33.44 -13.24
C GLY A 45 -26.55 -32.74 -12.06
N GLN A 46 -26.61 -33.41 -10.91
CA GLN A 46 -27.22 -32.87 -9.69
C GLN A 46 -26.51 -31.62 -9.15
N LEU A 47 -25.21 -31.44 -9.40
CA LEU A 47 -24.46 -30.26 -8.96
C LEU A 47 -24.90 -28.99 -9.69
N ALA A 48 -25.49 -29.10 -10.88
CA ALA A 48 -25.98 -27.94 -11.65
C ALA A 48 -26.97 -27.09 -10.85
N ASN A 49 -27.87 -27.74 -10.10
CA ASN A 49 -28.88 -27.04 -9.31
C ASN A 49 -28.26 -26.32 -8.10
N LEU A 50 -27.22 -26.91 -7.50
CA LEU A 50 -26.46 -26.29 -6.41
C LEU A 50 -25.68 -25.07 -6.91
N LEU A 51 -24.98 -25.20 -8.04
CA LEU A 51 -24.24 -24.11 -8.69
C LEU A 51 -25.15 -22.94 -9.04
N ASN A 52 -26.34 -23.23 -9.59
CA ASN A 52 -27.33 -22.21 -9.90
C ASN A 52 -27.88 -21.52 -8.65
N ARG A 53 -28.14 -22.27 -7.57
CA ARG A 53 -28.62 -21.73 -6.29
C ARG A 53 -27.62 -20.79 -5.63
N PHE A 54 -26.33 -21.09 -5.72
CA PHE A 54 -25.26 -20.21 -5.25
C PHE A 54 -24.89 -19.10 -6.25
N GLN A 55 -25.59 -19.00 -7.38
CA GLN A 55 -25.31 -18.07 -8.48
C GLN A 55 -23.88 -18.18 -9.03
N ILE A 56 -23.29 -19.39 -9.01
CA ILE A 56 -21.93 -19.64 -9.55
C ILE A 56 -21.95 -19.71 -11.09
N THR A 57 -23.10 -20.03 -11.68
CA THR A 57 -23.34 -20.04 -13.14
C THR A 57 -23.38 -18.63 -13.76
N ASP A 58 -23.65 -17.60 -12.94
CA ASP A 58 -23.57 -16.18 -13.29
C ASP A 58 -22.90 -15.40 -12.14
N LEU A 59 -21.67 -15.82 -11.83
CA LEU A 59 -20.94 -15.37 -10.65
C LEU A 59 -20.69 -13.85 -10.67
N TYR A 60 -20.31 -13.30 -11.83
CA TYR A 60 -19.85 -11.92 -11.95
C TYR A 60 -20.97 -10.88 -11.79
N HIS A 61 -22.23 -11.26 -12.04
CA HIS A 61 -23.40 -10.41 -11.79
C HIS A 61 -24.06 -10.70 -10.44
N SER A 62 -23.56 -11.68 -9.69
CA SER A 62 -24.13 -12.01 -8.40
C SER A 62 -23.95 -10.87 -7.40
N LEU A 63 -25.04 -10.54 -6.70
CA LEU A 63 -25.06 -9.48 -5.69
C LEU A 63 -24.05 -9.73 -4.58
N TRP A 64 -23.82 -10.98 -4.16
CA TRP A 64 -22.88 -11.29 -3.10
C TRP A 64 -21.42 -11.11 -3.56
N PHE A 65 -21.11 -11.45 -4.81
CA PHE A 65 -19.78 -11.22 -5.38
C PHE A 65 -19.51 -9.73 -5.61
N LEU A 66 -20.50 -8.99 -6.11
CA LEU A 66 -20.41 -7.54 -6.29
C LEU A 66 -20.27 -6.81 -4.95
N ALA A 67 -20.95 -7.28 -3.90
CA ALA A 67 -20.78 -6.76 -2.54
C ALA A 67 -19.35 -6.99 -2.01
N LEU A 68 -18.74 -8.16 -2.26
CA LEU A 68 -17.35 -8.42 -1.91
C LEU A 68 -16.39 -7.47 -2.63
N LEU A 69 -16.57 -7.28 -3.94
CA LEU A 69 -15.78 -6.36 -4.75
C LEU A 69 -15.91 -4.92 -4.24
N PHE A 70 -17.14 -4.48 -3.96
CA PHE A 70 -17.41 -3.14 -3.43
C PHE A 70 -16.74 -2.94 -2.07
N LEU A 71 -16.86 -3.92 -1.17
CA LEU A 71 -16.23 -3.89 0.15
C LEU A 71 -14.70 -3.81 0.06
N PHE A 72 -14.11 -4.57 -0.86
CA PHE A 72 -12.68 -4.56 -1.13
C PHE A 72 -12.22 -3.22 -1.72
N ALA A 73 -12.95 -2.67 -2.68
CA ALA A 73 -12.66 -1.36 -3.26
C ALA A 73 -12.71 -0.25 -2.20
N LEU A 74 -13.73 -0.27 -1.34
CA LEU A 74 -13.88 0.68 -0.23
C LEU A 74 -12.71 0.55 0.76
N ASN A 75 -12.29 -0.66 1.11
CA ASN A 75 -11.13 -0.90 1.97
C ASN A 75 -9.86 -0.28 1.38
N ILE A 76 -9.56 -0.54 0.10
CA ILE A 76 -8.37 0.02 -0.57
C ILE A 76 -8.45 1.54 -0.64
N LEU A 77 -9.61 2.10 -0.95
CA LEU A 77 -9.81 3.55 -1.03
C LEU A 77 -9.48 4.22 0.31
N ILE A 78 -10.02 3.69 1.41
CA ILE A 78 -9.75 4.21 2.77
C ILE A 78 -8.28 4.01 3.15
N CYS A 79 -7.71 2.83 2.89
CA CYS A 79 -6.30 2.54 3.15
C CYS A 79 -5.37 3.51 2.40
N THR A 80 -5.71 3.84 1.16
CA THR A 80 -4.93 4.76 0.32
C THR A 80 -5.03 6.19 0.85
N LEU A 81 -6.25 6.70 1.07
CA LEU A 81 -6.46 8.07 1.57
C LEU A 81 -5.80 8.31 2.94
N THR A 82 -5.83 7.32 3.83
CA THR A 82 -5.24 7.45 5.17
C THR A 82 -3.72 7.35 5.17
N ARG A 83 -3.13 6.50 4.32
CA ARG A 83 -1.70 6.16 4.39
C ARG A 83 -0.83 6.85 3.35
N PHE A 84 -1.39 7.17 2.19
CA PHE A 84 -0.69 7.84 1.09
C PHE A 84 -0.10 9.21 1.47
N PRO A 85 -0.84 10.16 2.09
CA PRO A 85 -0.30 11.50 2.34
C PRO A 85 0.89 11.50 3.29
N ALA A 86 0.88 10.63 4.30
CA ALA A 86 2.00 10.50 5.24
C ALA A 86 3.27 9.95 4.54
N LYS A 87 3.12 8.98 3.64
CA LYS A 87 4.23 8.45 2.85
C LYS A 87 4.74 9.48 1.84
N PHE A 88 3.84 10.17 1.16
CA PHE A 88 4.17 11.22 0.22
C PHE A 88 4.96 12.34 0.89
N ARG A 89 4.48 12.83 2.05
CA ARG A 89 5.19 13.87 2.82
C ARG A 89 6.59 13.40 3.24
N LYS A 90 6.75 12.16 3.71
CA LYS A 90 8.08 11.63 4.08
C LYS A 90 9.03 11.49 2.88
N ALA A 91 8.53 11.12 1.72
CA ALA A 91 9.32 10.96 0.51
C ALA A 91 9.82 12.32 -0.04
N PHE A 92 8.95 13.33 -0.05
CA PHE A 92 9.27 14.65 -0.63
C PHE A 92 9.77 15.68 0.38
N GLN A 93 9.60 15.44 1.68
CA GLN A 93 10.11 16.30 2.77
C GLN A 93 10.95 15.46 3.75
N PRO A 94 12.18 15.09 3.38
CA PRO A 94 13.08 14.42 4.30
C PRO A 94 13.31 15.28 5.55
N LYS A 95 13.10 14.69 6.73
CA LYS A 95 13.39 15.34 8.01
C LYS A 95 14.89 15.26 8.28
N LEU A 96 15.46 16.34 8.82
CA LEU A 96 16.85 16.37 9.26
C LEU A 96 17.02 15.44 10.48
N ILE A 97 17.99 14.54 10.40
CA ILE A 97 18.34 13.65 11.49
C ILE A 97 19.28 14.43 12.41
N LYS A 98 18.80 14.85 13.59
CA LYS A 98 19.58 15.63 14.57
C LYS A 98 20.35 14.75 15.56
N ASP A 99 19.92 13.51 15.75
CA ASP A 99 20.48 12.63 16.78
C ASP A 99 21.81 12.01 16.34
N LYS A 100 22.86 12.21 17.15
CA LYS A 100 24.22 11.69 16.94
C LYS A 100 24.25 10.18 16.70
N LYS A 101 23.42 9.40 17.40
CA LYS A 101 23.36 7.94 17.22
C LYS A 101 22.84 7.57 15.83
N ASN A 102 21.86 8.31 15.32
CA ASN A 102 21.24 8.05 14.02
C ASN A 102 22.15 8.49 12.85
N ILE A 103 22.96 9.54 13.03
CA ILE A 103 23.94 9.98 12.03
C ILE A 103 25.06 8.93 11.86
N LEU A 104 25.55 8.35 12.95
CA LEU A 104 26.63 7.34 12.93
C LEU A 104 26.23 6.01 12.26
N VAL A 105 24.93 5.75 12.16
CA VAL A 105 24.36 4.55 11.52
C VAL A 105 24.06 4.80 10.03
N LEU A 106 24.22 6.03 9.53
CA LEU A 106 24.06 6.31 8.10
C LEU A 106 25.06 5.48 7.28
N LYS A 107 24.56 4.93 6.18
CA LYS A 107 25.36 4.10 5.25
C LYS A 107 26.44 4.93 4.54
N ILE A 108 26.17 6.22 4.35
CA ILE A 108 27.12 7.18 3.81
C ILE A 108 27.90 7.75 5.00
N LYS A 109 29.15 7.32 5.13
CA LYS A 109 30.11 7.84 6.11
C LYS A 109 31.22 8.49 5.31
N ASP A 110 31.28 9.81 5.35
CA ASP A 110 32.41 10.56 4.82
C ASP A 110 33.04 11.32 5.98
N SER A 111 34.36 11.22 6.11
CA SER A 111 35.12 11.90 7.16
C SER A 111 35.93 12.99 6.49
N LEU A 112 35.51 14.25 6.70
CA LEU A 112 36.24 15.41 6.21
C LEU A 112 37.47 15.60 7.10
N GLY A 113 38.62 15.10 6.66
CA GLY A 113 39.91 15.23 7.35
C GLY A 113 40.52 16.64 7.27
N LYS A 114 39.75 17.69 7.60
CA LYS A 114 40.22 19.08 7.60
C LYS A 114 40.06 19.69 8.99
N ASN A 115 41.14 20.30 9.48
CA ASN A 115 41.22 20.91 10.82
C ASN A 115 40.65 22.34 10.77
N TRP A 116 39.33 22.46 10.59
CA TRP A 116 38.65 23.76 10.52
C TRP A 116 38.39 24.32 11.92
N GLY A 117 38.63 25.63 12.10
CA GLY A 117 38.21 26.33 13.31
C GLY A 117 36.68 26.39 13.41
N LEU A 118 36.13 26.36 14.63
CA LEU A 118 34.68 26.31 14.91
C LEU A 118 33.89 27.40 14.18
N ALA A 119 34.43 28.62 14.07
CA ALA A 119 33.78 29.74 13.40
C ALA A 119 33.72 29.59 11.86
N LYS A 120 34.70 28.93 11.23
CA LYS A 120 34.79 28.77 9.77
C LYS A 120 34.21 27.44 9.26
N THR A 121 33.97 26.50 10.18
CA THR A 121 33.52 25.14 9.86
C THR A 121 32.18 25.14 9.11
N LYS A 122 31.24 26.02 9.46
CA LYS A 122 29.92 26.09 8.81
C LYS A 122 30.04 26.42 7.32
N GLU A 123 30.82 27.46 6.98
CA GLU A 123 30.96 27.94 5.61
C GLU A 123 31.73 26.96 4.73
N GLU A 124 32.82 26.40 5.26
CA GLU A 124 33.64 25.43 4.53
C GLU A 124 32.91 24.11 4.28
N LEU A 125 32.12 23.65 5.26
CA LEU A 125 31.30 22.45 5.12
C LEU A 125 30.17 22.66 4.10
N LYS A 126 29.55 23.85 4.07
CA LYS A 126 28.57 24.23 3.04
C LYS A 126 29.20 24.20 1.64
N ARG A 127 30.41 24.73 1.49
CA ARG A 127 31.13 24.75 0.21
C ARG A 127 31.44 23.34 -0.29
N GLU A 128 31.99 22.48 0.57
CA GLU A 128 32.37 21.10 0.24
C GLU A 128 31.16 20.21 -0.09
N LEU A 129 30.05 20.36 0.65
CA LEU A 129 28.83 19.62 0.35
C LEU A 129 28.14 20.13 -0.93
N SER A 130 28.20 21.44 -1.20
CA SER A 130 27.69 22.03 -2.44
C SER A 130 28.50 21.57 -3.65
N SER A 131 29.84 21.46 -3.54
CA SER A 131 30.69 20.95 -4.63
C SER A 131 30.43 19.48 -4.95
N ARG A 132 29.88 18.72 -4.00
CA ARG A 132 29.49 17.31 -4.17
C ARG A 132 28.02 17.13 -4.57
N HIS A 133 27.35 18.21 -4.98
CA HIS A 133 25.94 18.22 -5.42
C HIS A 133 24.93 17.74 -4.36
N TYR A 134 25.26 17.84 -3.07
CA TYR A 134 24.28 17.55 -2.02
C TYR A 134 23.22 18.65 -1.92
N ARG A 135 21.96 18.26 -1.69
CA ARG A 135 20.87 19.20 -1.40
C ARG A 135 20.97 19.65 0.06
N LEU A 136 21.39 20.89 0.27
CA LEU A 136 21.60 21.45 1.60
C LEU A 136 20.30 22.03 2.17
N LYS A 137 20.06 21.76 3.44
CA LYS A 137 18.97 22.34 4.21
C LYS A 137 19.52 22.77 5.56
N GLU A 138 19.49 24.08 5.81
CA GLU A 138 19.88 24.67 7.08
C GLU A 138 18.65 24.77 7.97
N GLU A 139 18.76 24.31 9.22
CA GLU A 139 17.78 24.54 10.26
C GLU A 139 18.51 25.28 11.38
N VAL A 140 18.13 26.54 11.61
CA VAL A 140 18.67 27.34 12.70
C VAL A 140 17.95 26.86 13.96
N GLU A 141 18.69 26.28 14.91
CA GLU A 141 18.17 26.03 16.25
C GLU A 141 18.00 27.40 16.93
N GLU A 142 16.77 27.89 16.94
CA GLU A 142 16.35 28.94 17.87
C GLU A 142 16.34 28.29 19.27
N ASN A 143 17.31 28.72 20.08
CA ASN A 143 17.40 28.41 21.50
C ASN A 143 16.41 29.28 22.29
#